data_AF-A0A958LZP5-F1
#
_entry.id   AF-A0A958LZP5-F1
#
_cell.length_a   1.000
_cell.length_b   1.000
_cell.length_c   1.000
_cell.angle_alpha   90.00
_cell.angle_beta   90.00
_cell.angle_gamma   90.00
#
_symmetry.space_group_name_H-M   'P 1'
#
loop_
_entity.id
_entity.type
_entity.pdbx_description
1 polymer ?
#
loop_
_entity_poly.entity_id
_entity_poly.type
_entity_poly.pdbx_seq_one_letter_code
_entity_poly.pdbx_strand_id
1 'polypeptide(L)'
;MALESWIAYIKRNQSIITDMMTGQYKSKVTCPTCSKESITFDPFTTLTLPIPQNITNTFDGFFIYRDFEKKTKRISFPYKKANHDNWIDQIATMLEVDPKSIYIYLVSMSEGIYKAGR
;
A
#
# COMPACT_ATOMS: atom_id res chain seq x y z
N MET A 1 -10.09 17.91 27.37
CA MET A 1 -8.67 17.87 26.95
C MET A 1 -8.47 18.29 25.49
N ALA A 2 -8.84 17.50 24.47
CA ALA A 2 -8.63 17.88 23.07
C ALA A 2 -9.39 19.16 22.67
N LEU A 3 -10.71 19.17 22.91
CA LEU A 3 -11.58 20.31 22.61
C LEU A 3 -11.16 21.59 23.36
N GLU A 4 -10.76 21.48 24.62
CA GLU A 4 -10.30 22.61 25.42
C GLU A 4 -9.01 23.22 24.84
N SER A 5 -8.04 22.39 24.45
CA SER A 5 -6.83 22.84 23.76
C SER A 5 -7.14 23.47 22.40
N TRP A 6 -8.14 22.94 21.69
CA TRP A 6 -8.59 23.48 20.41
C TRP A 6 -9.26 24.85 20.56
N ILE A 7 -10.15 25.01 21.54
CA ILE A 7 -10.79 26.29 21.85
C ILE A 7 -9.74 27.33 22.27
N ALA A 8 -8.76 26.94 23.11
CA ALA A 8 -7.68 27.83 23.52
C ALA A 8 -6.79 28.26 22.33
N TYR A 9 -6.60 27.38 21.35
CA TYR A 9 -5.88 27.67 20.12
C TYR A 9 -6.67 28.64 19.21
N ILE A 10 -7.95 28.35 18.96
CA ILE A 10 -8.83 29.22 18.15
C ILE A 10 -8.95 30.61 18.77
N LYS A 11 -9.08 30.72 20.10
CA LYS A 11 -9.19 32.01 20.80
C LYS A 11 -8.01 32.95 20.51
N ARG A 12 -6.83 32.40 20.21
CA ARG A 12 -5.62 33.17 19.86
C ARG A 12 -5.43 33.33 18.35
N ASN A 13 -5.99 32.43 17.55
CA ASN A 13 -5.77 32.35 16.10
C ASN A 13 -7.12 32.21 15.38
N GLN A 14 -7.85 33.33 15.23
CA GLN A 14 -9.08 33.37 14.45
C GLN A 14 -8.77 33.87 13.05
N SER A 15 -8.59 32.94 12.11
CA SER A 15 -8.36 33.26 10.71
C SER A 15 -9.07 32.27 9.78
N ILE A 16 -9.29 32.67 8.53
CA ILE A 16 -9.84 31.79 7.49
C ILE A 16 -8.97 30.56 7.24
N ILE A 17 -7.65 30.70 7.39
CA ILE A 17 -6.70 29.59 7.27
C ILE A 17 -6.88 28.60 8.43
N THR A 18 -7.18 29.11 9.63
CA THR A 18 -7.45 28.27 10.80
C THR A 18 -8.72 27.45 10.61
N ASP A 19 -9.75 28.05 10.02
CA ASP A 19 -11.03 27.40 9.73
C ASP A 19 -10.93 26.36 8.62
N MET A 20 -10.15 26.65 7.57
CA MET A 20 -10.09 25.79 6.37
C MET A 20 -8.97 24.75 6.38
N MET A 21 -7.82 25.05 6.98
CA MET A 21 -6.57 24.29 6.74
C MET A 21 -5.89 23.79 8.01
N THR A 22 -6.43 24.09 9.19
CA THR A 22 -5.78 23.70 10.45
C THR A 22 -6.46 22.49 11.09
N GLY A 23 -5.66 21.46 11.36
CA GLY A 23 -6.04 20.31 12.16
C GLY A 23 -5.32 20.30 13.51
N GLN A 24 -5.54 19.24 14.30
CA GLN A 24 -4.89 19.03 15.59
C GLN A 24 -4.31 17.62 15.69
N TYR A 25 -3.01 17.50 15.97
CA TYR A 25 -2.36 16.24 16.29
C TYR A 25 -2.70 15.81 17.71
N LYS A 26 -2.72 14.50 17.94
CA LYS A 26 -2.70 13.90 19.28
C LYS A 26 -1.36 13.17 19.44
N SER A 27 -0.40 13.86 20.03
CA SER A 27 0.93 13.31 20.28
C SER A 27 0.92 12.62 21.64
N LYS A 28 1.37 11.36 21.69
CA LYS A 28 1.53 10.62 22.94
C LYS A 28 3.00 10.28 23.11
N VAL A 29 3.60 10.79 24.18
CA VAL A 29 4.99 10.51 24.55
C VAL A 29 4.97 9.71 25.84
N THR A 30 5.50 8.49 25.79
CA THR A 30 5.70 7.65 26.97
C THR A 30 7.16 7.76 27.40
N CYS A 31 7.39 8.19 28.65
CA CYS A 31 8.74 8.22 29.19
C CYS A 31 9.25 6.79 29.42
N PRO A 32 10.41 6.40 28.88
CA PRO A 32 10.93 5.03 29.02
C PRO A 32 11.39 4.69 30.44
N THR A 33 11.64 5.68 31.31
CA THR A 33 12.16 5.47 32.67
C THR A 33 11.05 5.40 33.74
N CYS A 34 10.03 6.25 33.62
CA CYS A 34 8.96 6.34 34.64
C CYS A 34 7.59 5.87 34.14
N SER A 35 7.50 5.38 32.89
CA SER A 35 6.27 4.92 32.24
C SER A 35 5.11 5.93 32.24
N LYS A 36 5.41 7.21 32.54
CA LYS A 36 4.42 8.28 32.52
C LYS A 36 4.08 8.62 31.07
N GLU A 37 2.79 8.69 30.79
CA GLU A 37 2.27 9.08 29.50
C GLU A 37 1.97 10.59 29.51
N SER A 38 2.50 11.31 28.55
CA SER A 38 2.17 12.70 28.26
C SER A 38 1.40 12.75 26.95
N ILE A 39 0.21 13.34 26.97
CA ILE A 39 -0.62 13.52 25.78
C ILE A 39 -0.68 15.02 25.50
N THR A 40 -0.22 15.44 24.33
CA THR A 40 -0.28 16.83 23.85
C THR A 40 -1.15 16.93 22.60
N PHE A 41 -1.77 18.11 22.42
CA PHE A 41 -2.68 18.39 21.33
C PHE A 41 -2.19 19.61 20.54
N ASP A 42 -1.48 19.35 19.45
CA ASP A 42 -0.70 20.37 18.75
C ASP A 42 -1.37 20.74 17.41
N PRO A 43 -1.61 22.03 17.12
CA PRO A 43 -2.21 22.46 15.86
C PRO A 43 -1.24 22.26 14.68
N PHE A 44 -1.74 21.88 13.51
CA PHE A 44 -0.94 21.75 12.29
C PHE A 44 -1.68 22.30 11.07
N THR A 45 -0.94 22.89 10.14
CA THR A 45 -1.45 23.38 8.84
C THR A 45 -0.93 22.56 7.65
N THR A 46 0.06 21.71 7.87
CA THR A 46 0.69 20.86 6.85
C THR A 46 0.99 19.48 7.43
N LEU A 47 0.80 18.42 6.63
CA LEU A 47 1.13 17.05 6.99
C LEU A 47 2.36 16.58 6.21
N THR A 48 3.43 16.21 6.93
CA THR A 48 4.56 15.49 6.33
C THR A 48 4.27 14.01 6.36
N LEU A 49 4.10 13.39 5.19
CA LEU A 49 3.88 11.95 5.06
C LEU A 49 5.19 11.26 4.67
N PRO A 50 5.62 10.21 5.39
CA PRO A 50 6.78 9.44 4.97
C PRO A 50 6.47 8.71 3.67
N ILE A 51 7.42 8.74 2.72
CA ILE A 51 7.33 7.94 1.51
C ILE A 51 7.49 6.47 1.93
N PRO A 52 6.55 5.57 1.59
CA PRO A 52 6.68 4.16 1.91
C PRO A 52 7.93 3.59 1.23
N GLN A 53 8.89 3.10 2.02
CA GLN A 53 10.16 2.59 1.51
C GLN A 53 10.03 1.21 0.84
N ASN A 54 8.97 0.47 1.12
CA ASN A 54 8.72 -0.87 0.58
C ASN A 54 7.58 -0.84 -0.45
N ILE A 55 7.82 -0.21 -1.59
CA ILE A 55 6.93 -0.40 -2.75
C ILE A 55 7.29 -1.75 -3.36
N THR A 56 6.66 -2.82 -2.86
CA THR A 56 6.69 -4.10 -3.57
C THR A 56 5.81 -3.95 -4.79
N ASN A 57 6.42 -3.78 -5.96
CA ASN A 57 5.69 -3.86 -7.21
C ASN A 57 5.01 -5.22 -7.24
N THR A 58 3.68 -5.24 -7.20
CA THR A 58 2.90 -6.46 -7.32
C THR A 58 2.47 -6.58 -8.77
N PHE A 59 2.58 -7.80 -9.30
CA PHE A 59 1.97 -8.13 -10.58
C PHE A 59 0.63 -8.79 -10.29
N ASP A 60 -0.44 -8.17 -10.76
CA ASP A 60 -1.79 -8.71 -10.71
C ASP A 60 -2.11 -9.35 -12.06
N GLY A 61 -2.48 -10.62 -12.04
CA GLY A 61 -2.80 -11.38 -13.24
C GLY A 61 -3.91 -12.39 -13.03
N PHE A 62 -4.44 -12.90 -14.13
CA PHE A 62 -5.40 -14.00 -14.12
C PHE A 62 -4.71 -15.27 -14.61
N PHE A 63 -4.81 -16.33 -13.83
CA PHE A 63 -4.40 -17.66 -14.25
C PHE A 63 -5.58 -18.40 -14.87
N ILE A 64 -5.43 -18.77 -16.14
CA ILE A 64 -6.41 -19.52 -16.91
C ILE A 64 -5.83 -20.91 -17.15
N TYR A 65 -6.52 -21.94 -16.64
CA TYR A 65 -6.14 -23.31 -16.89
C TYR A 65 -6.43 -23.69 -18.35
N ARG A 66 -5.62 -24.56 -18.95
CA ARG A 66 -5.91 -25.14 -20.28
C ARG A 66 -7.25 -25.89 -20.26
N ASP A 67 -7.54 -26.51 -19.12
CA ASP A 67 -8.80 -27.17 -18.89
C ASP A 67 -9.87 -26.16 -18.46
N PHE A 68 -10.91 -26.01 -19.28
CA PHE A 68 -11.97 -25.03 -19.06
C PHE A 68 -12.91 -25.42 -17.90
N GLU A 69 -12.81 -26.62 -17.32
CA GLU A 69 -13.57 -27.00 -16.13
C GLU A 69 -13.03 -26.34 -14.86
N LYS A 70 -11.74 -25.97 -14.85
CA LYS A 70 -11.12 -25.28 -13.71
C LYS A 70 -11.33 -23.77 -13.82
N LYS A 71 -12.03 -23.20 -12.83
CA LYS A 71 -12.27 -21.76 -12.73
C LYS A 71 -10.95 -20.97 -12.67
N THR A 72 -10.94 -19.83 -13.35
CA THR A 72 -9.82 -18.88 -13.36
C THR A 72 -9.52 -18.37 -11.95
N LYS A 73 -8.24 -18.31 -11.59
CA LYS A 73 -7.79 -17.77 -10.30
C LYS A 73 -7.10 -16.43 -10.52
N ARG A 74 -7.51 -15.39 -9.78
CA ARG A 74 -6.75 -14.15 -9.71
C ARG A 74 -5.54 -14.36 -8.82
N ILE A 75 -4.35 -14.03 -9.33
CA ILE A 75 -3.09 -14.14 -8.60
C ILE A 75 -2.46 -12.76 -8.50
N SER A 76 -1.90 -12.47 -7.32
CA SER A 76 -1.08 -11.29 -7.07
C SER A 76 0.24 -11.77 -6.50
N PHE A 77 1.35 -11.38 -7.10
CA PHE A 77 2.67 -11.77 -6.62
C PHE A 77 3.64 -10.58 -6.59
N PRO A 78 4.49 -10.48 -5.55
CA PRO A 78 5.49 -9.42 -5.47
C PRO A 78 6.58 -9.65 -6.53
N TYR A 79 6.66 -8.76 -7.50
CA TYR A 79 7.70 -8.71 -8.51
C TYR A 79 8.85 -7.81 -8.03
N LYS A 80 10.04 -8.40 -7.90
CA LYS A 80 11.28 -7.65 -7.65
C LYS A 80 12.10 -7.59 -8.93
N LYS A 81 12.30 -6.38 -9.47
CA LYS A 81 13.12 -6.12 -10.68
C LYS A 81 14.53 -6.73 -10.61
N ALA A 82 15.07 -6.94 -9.41
CA ALA A 82 16.41 -7.50 -9.19
C ALA A 82 16.52 -9.02 -9.39
N ASN A 83 15.40 -9.76 -9.41
CA ASN A 83 15.42 -11.22 -9.51
C ASN A 83 14.45 -11.67 -10.60
N HIS A 84 14.93 -11.66 -11.84
CA HIS A 84 14.12 -11.95 -13.03
C HIS A 84 13.67 -13.43 -13.09
N ASP A 85 14.40 -14.34 -12.45
CA ASP A 85 14.39 -15.74 -12.90
C ASP A 85 13.60 -16.74 -12.05
N ASN A 86 13.01 -16.34 -10.91
CA ASN A 86 12.46 -17.32 -9.96
C ASN A 86 10.97 -17.16 -9.60
N TRP A 87 10.23 -16.34 -10.35
CA TRP A 87 8.80 -16.12 -10.08
C TRP A 87 7.90 -17.16 -10.78
N ILE A 88 8.34 -17.74 -11.90
CA ILE A 88 7.62 -18.82 -12.59
C ILE A 88 7.56 -20.06 -11.69
N ASP A 89 8.66 -20.41 -11.03
CA ASP A 89 8.71 -21.53 -10.07
C ASP A 89 7.85 -21.30 -8.82
N GLN A 90 7.75 -20.05 -8.36
CA GLN A 90 6.84 -19.68 -7.27
C GLN A 90 5.37 -19.86 -7.66
N ILE A 91 5.01 -19.45 -8.88
CA ILE A 91 3.65 -19.63 -9.41
C ILE A 91 3.35 -21.11 -9.66
N ALA A 92 4.32 -21.85 -10.21
CA ALA A 92 4.25 -23.30 -10.42
C ALA A 92 3.98 -24.03 -9.10
N THR A 93 4.71 -23.67 -8.04
CA THR A 93 4.52 -24.22 -6.69
C THR A 93 3.15 -23.84 -6.11
N MET A 94 2.73 -22.59 -6.25
CA MET A 94 1.43 -22.11 -5.73
C MET A 94 0.23 -22.76 -6.42
N LEU A 95 0.37 -23.14 -7.69
CA LEU A 95 -0.70 -23.71 -8.50
C LEU A 95 -0.63 -25.22 -8.67
N GLU A 96 0.42 -25.87 -8.16
CA GLU A 96 0.74 -27.30 -8.34
C GLU A 96 0.81 -27.68 -9.83
N VAL A 97 1.43 -26.83 -10.66
CA VAL A 97 1.56 -27.04 -12.12
C VAL A 97 3.03 -26.99 -12.52
N ASP A 98 3.44 -27.83 -13.47
CA ASP A 98 4.80 -27.81 -14.00
C ASP A 98 5.18 -26.43 -14.57
N PRO A 99 6.35 -25.87 -14.21
CA PRO A 99 6.78 -24.53 -14.64
C PRO A 99 6.94 -24.41 -16.16
N LYS A 100 7.21 -25.52 -16.86
CA LYS A 100 7.33 -25.56 -18.32
C LYS A 100 5.99 -25.44 -19.05
N SER A 101 4.88 -25.68 -18.36
CA SER A 101 3.52 -25.65 -18.91
C SER A 101 2.87 -24.27 -18.81
N ILE A 102 3.51 -23.32 -18.11
CA ILE A 102 3.02 -21.96 -17.92
C ILE A 102 3.41 -21.11 -19.13
N TYR A 103 2.41 -20.49 -19.76
CA TYR A 103 2.60 -19.50 -20.82
C TYR A 103 2.04 -18.17 -20.36
N ILE A 104 2.80 -17.10 -20.60
CA ILE A 104 2.46 -15.75 -20.15
C ILE A 104 1.96 -14.96 -21.35
N TYR A 105 0.83 -14.31 -21.17
CA TYR A 105 0.24 -13.43 -22.16
C TYR A 105 -0.04 -12.07 -21.52
N LEU A 106 0.39 -11.00 -22.19
CA LEU A 106 0.00 -9.64 -21.88
C LEU A 106 -1.29 -9.35 -22.64
N VAL A 107 -2.34 -8.99 -21.90
CA VAL A 107 -3.61 -8.60 -22.49
C VAL A 107 -3.70 -7.08 -22.41
N SER A 108 -3.67 -6.43 -23.58
CA SER A 108 -3.93 -5.01 -23.71
C SER A 108 -5.35 -4.81 -24.24
N MET A 109 -6.16 -3.98 -23.57
CA MET A 109 -7.55 -3.73 -23.98
C MET A 109 -7.66 -3.06 -25.36
N SER A 110 -6.64 -2.33 -25.79
CA SER A 110 -6.61 -1.62 -27.07
C SER A 110 -5.92 -2.38 -28.19
N GLU A 111 -4.99 -3.28 -27.84
CA GLU A 111 -4.02 -3.84 -28.78
C GLU A 111 -4.09 -5.37 -28.89
N GLY A 112 -4.90 -6.04 -28.06
CA GLY A 112 -5.12 -7.48 -28.11
C GLY A 112 -4.19 -8.27 -27.19
N ILE A 113 -4.05 -9.57 -27.48
CA ILE A 113 -3.31 -10.52 -26.63
C ILE A 113 -1.92 -10.75 -27.23
N TYR A 114 -0.89 -10.38 -26.49
CA TYR A 114 0.50 -10.55 -26.85
C TYR A 114 1.13 -11.66 -26.02
N LYS A 115 1.87 -12.56 -26.64
CA LYS A 115 2.67 -13.53 -25.90
C LYS A 115 3.85 -12.82 -25.28
N ALA A 116 3.93 -12.80 -23.95
CA ALA A 116 5.14 -12.34 -23.26
C ALA A 116 6.22 -13.42 -23.50
N GLY A 117 7.40 -12.99 -23.96
CA GLY A 117 8.48 -13.89 -24.39
C GLY A 117 8.89 -14.93 -23.34
N ARG A 118 9.45 -16.03 -23.83
CA ARG A 118 10.23 -16.99 -23.04
C ARG A 118 11.70 -16.61 -23.12
#